data_AF-A0A819S168-F1
#
_entry.id   AF-A0A819S168-F1
#
_cell.length_a   1.000
_cell.length_b   1.000
_cell.length_c   1.000
_cell.angle_alpha   90.00
_cell.angle_beta   90.00
_cell.angle_gamma   90.00
#
_symmetry.space_group_name_H-M   'P 1'
#
loop_
_entity.id
_entity.type
_entity.pdbx_description
1 polymer ?
#
loop_
_entity_poly.entity_id
_entity_poly.type
_entity_poly.pdbx_seq_one_letter_code
_entity_poly.pdbx_strand_id
1 'polypeptide(L)'
;MASNLINRLWQSFLRLNLYKKSSSTDQTLSKELISTRIYVCLLPACLIAVVIITSFMIRTIEKTEDTPSRTRFLQLTNSYPNTLYCPCSNHAITYSTFVTTEVDFHQVCSSEFIEQTWIDKLFTNENISIESTEDFRVTLSFFWQ
;
A
#
# COMPACT_ATOMS: atom_id res chain seq x y z
N MET A 1 21.70 17.61 50.76
CA MET A 1 21.16 18.87 50.17
C MET A 1 19.81 18.69 49.50
N ALA A 2 19.54 17.60 48.77
CA ALA A 2 18.26 17.38 48.07
C ALA A 2 17.01 17.36 48.99
N SER A 3 17.11 16.81 50.20
CA SER A 3 15.99 16.73 51.16
C SER A 3 15.45 18.10 51.59
N ASN A 4 16.32 19.11 51.75
CA ASN A 4 15.90 20.46 52.11
C ASN A 4 15.20 21.19 50.97
N LEU A 5 15.56 20.88 49.72
CA LEU A 5 14.95 21.49 48.53
C LEU A 5 13.55 20.92 48.29
N ILE A 6 13.40 19.60 48.43
CA ILE A 6 12.10 18.90 48.33
C ILE A 6 11.15 19.39 49.41
N ASN A 7 11.60 19.52 50.66
CA ASN A 7 10.77 20.04 51.74
C ASN A 7 10.32 21.49 51.50
N ARG A 8 11.18 22.36 50.94
CA ARG A 8 10.79 23.73 50.59
C ARG A 8 9.74 23.77 49.48
N LEU A 9 9.92 22.97 48.44
CA LEU A 9 8.96 22.85 47.35
C LEU A 9 7.61 22.30 47.83
N TRP A 10 7.64 21.31 48.73
CA TRP A 10 6.44 20.75 49.35
C TRP A 10 5.67 21.78 50.20
N GLN A 11 6.39 22.57 51.00
CA GLN A 11 5.79 23.64 51.80
C GLN A 11 5.19 24.74 50.92
N SER A 12 5.85 25.12 49.82
CA SER A 12 5.29 26.05 48.84
C SER A 12 4.07 25.47 48.13
N PHE A 13 4.08 24.18 47.79
CA PHE A 13 2.96 23.49 47.18
C PHE A 13 1.72 23.46 48.09
N LEU A 14 1.91 23.18 49.39
CA LEU A 14 0.83 23.18 50.38
C LEU A 14 0.18 24.56 50.60
N ARG A 15 0.91 25.64 50.28
CA ARG A 15 0.45 27.04 50.45
C ARG A 15 -0.19 27.64 49.20
N LEU A 16 -0.16 26.95 48.06
CA LEU A 16 -0.76 27.44 46.83
C LEU A 16 -2.30 27.40 46.92
N ASN A 17 -2.94 28.53 46.65
CA ASN A 17 -4.37 28.66 46.38
C ASN A 17 -4.53 29.49 45.10
N LEU A 18 -4.73 28.80 43.97
CA LEU A 18 -4.83 29.43 42.65
C LEU A 18 -6.18 30.15 42.47
N TYR A 19 -7.20 29.71 43.22
CA TYR A 19 -8.58 30.20 43.12
C TYR A 19 -8.94 31.21 44.21
N LYS A 20 -7.95 31.79 44.88
CA LYS A 20 -8.15 32.72 46.00
C LYS A 20 -9.03 33.91 45.58
N LYS A 21 -10.18 34.08 46.23
CA LYS A 21 -11.07 35.24 46.06
C LYS A 21 -10.91 36.25 47.19
N SER A 22 -11.24 37.52 46.91
CA SER A 22 -11.15 38.63 47.87
C SER A 22 -12.13 38.55 49.06
N SER A 23 -13.20 37.75 48.94
CA SER A 23 -14.25 37.61 49.96
C SER A 23 -14.63 36.12 50.09
N SER A 24 -13.69 35.32 50.59
CA SER A 24 -13.88 33.87 50.76
C SER A 24 -14.35 33.55 52.19
N THR A 25 -15.58 33.05 52.34
CA THR A 25 -16.09 32.41 53.57
C THR A 25 -15.38 31.06 53.79
N ASP A 26 -15.27 30.56 55.03
CA ASP A 26 -14.56 29.30 55.37
C ASP A 26 -14.97 28.09 54.49
N GLN A 27 -16.24 27.99 54.13
CA GLN A 27 -16.74 26.93 53.24
C GLN A 27 -16.22 27.05 51.80
N THR A 28 -16.03 28.27 51.31
CA THR A 28 -15.49 28.52 49.97
C THR A 28 -13.98 28.31 49.93
N LEU A 29 -13.27 28.63 51.00
CA LEU A 29 -11.83 28.46 51.12
C LEU A 29 -11.41 26.98 51.03
N SER A 30 -12.16 26.07 51.68
CA SER A 30 -11.92 24.63 51.56
C SER A 30 -12.08 24.13 50.11
N LYS A 31 -13.10 24.61 49.39
CA LYS A 31 -13.34 24.24 47.99
C LYS A 31 -12.24 24.79 47.07
N GLU A 32 -11.78 26.01 47.31
CA GLU A 32 -10.69 26.65 46.56
C GLU A 32 -9.37 25.90 46.71
N LEU A 33 -9.03 25.47 47.93
CA LEU A 33 -7.82 24.68 48.20
C LEU A 33 -7.86 23.30 47.55
N ILE A 34 -9.00 22.60 47.64
CA ILE A 34 -9.18 21.28 47.02
C ILE A 34 -9.09 21.41 45.49
N SER A 35 -9.77 22.39 44.90
CA SER A 35 -9.73 22.65 43.46
C SER A 35 -8.31 22.99 42.99
N THR A 36 -7.58 23.80 43.77
CA THR A 36 -6.17 24.11 43.46
C THR A 36 -5.31 22.86 43.44
N ARG A 37 -5.44 21.97 44.44
CA ARG A 37 -4.66 20.73 44.50
C ARG A 37 -4.97 19.80 43.34
N ILE A 38 -6.25 19.65 42.99
CA ILE A 38 -6.66 18.85 41.84
C ILE A 38 -6.06 19.43 40.57
N TYR A 39 -6.17 20.74 40.34
CA TYR A 39 -5.64 21.38 39.14
C TYR A 39 -4.12 21.25 39.02
N VAL A 40 -3.37 21.51 40.09
CA VAL A 40 -1.90 21.46 40.08
C VAL A 40 -1.39 20.02 39.93
N CYS A 41 -2.14 19.00 40.36
CA CYS A 41 -1.79 17.60 40.09
C CYS A 41 -2.21 17.14 38.68
N LEU A 42 -3.44 17.49 38.27
CA LEU A 42 -4.07 16.97 37.07
C LEU A 42 -3.53 17.62 35.79
N LEU A 43 -3.28 18.93 35.79
CA LEU A 43 -2.76 19.62 34.61
C LEU A 43 -1.38 19.08 34.18
N PRO A 44 -0.37 18.97 35.07
CA PRO A 44 0.91 18.37 34.70
C PRO A 44 0.76 16.91 34.31
N ALA A 45 -0.10 16.14 34.98
CA ALA A 45 -0.35 14.74 34.63
C ALA A 45 -0.89 14.61 33.20
N CYS A 46 -1.84 15.45 32.79
CA CYS A 46 -2.35 15.50 31.43
C CYS A 46 -1.26 15.90 30.42
N LEU A 47 -0.47 16.92 30.72
CA LEU A 47 0.63 17.34 29.84
C LEU A 47 1.67 16.23 29.67
N ILE A 48 2.06 15.57 30.78
CA ILE A 48 2.98 14.42 30.76
C ILE A 48 2.37 13.28 29.93
N ALA A 49 1.09 12.97 30.10
CA ALA A 49 0.41 11.95 29.31
C ALA A 49 0.46 12.26 27.80
N VAL A 50 0.21 13.53 27.41
CA VAL A 50 0.32 13.95 26.00
C VAL A 50 1.74 13.79 25.48
N VAL A 51 2.76 14.19 26.25
CA VAL A 51 4.18 14.04 25.86
C VAL A 51 4.55 12.57 25.70
N ILE A 52 4.11 11.71 26.62
CA ILE A 52 4.31 10.26 26.54
C ILE A 52 3.66 9.75 25.26
N ILE A 53 2.36 9.97 25.07
CA ILE A 53 1.61 9.48 23.91
C ILE A 53 2.30 9.93 22.61
N THR A 54 2.61 11.21 22.47
CA THR A 54 3.25 11.75 21.26
C THR A 54 4.68 11.21 21.02
N SER A 55 5.41 10.85 22.07
CA SER A 55 6.74 10.24 21.96
C SER A 55 6.68 8.75 21.59
N PHE A 56 5.68 8.03 22.09
CA PHE A 56 5.47 6.60 21.78
C PHE A 56 4.73 6.37 20.46
N MET A 57 4.13 7.41 19.86
CA MET A 57 3.53 7.31 18.54
C MET A 57 4.61 7.02 17.49
N ILE A 58 4.51 5.84 16.88
CA ILE A 58 5.39 5.40 15.80
C ILE A 58 5.20 6.36 14.62
N ARG A 59 6.30 6.89 14.11
CA ARG A 59 6.29 7.72 12.89
C ARG A 59 6.52 6.83 11.68
N THR A 60 5.55 6.77 10.79
CA THR A 60 5.73 6.15 9.47
C THR A 60 6.58 7.09 8.63
N ILE A 61 7.70 6.59 8.09
CA ILE A 61 8.57 7.34 7.18
C ILE A 61 8.33 6.80 5.78
N GLU A 62 8.00 7.69 4.84
CA GLU A 62 7.92 7.33 3.43
C GLU A 62 9.33 7.27 2.84
N LYS A 63 9.63 6.18 2.13
CA LYS A 63 10.90 6.00 1.43
C LYS A 63 10.62 5.67 -0.02
N THR A 64 11.20 6.44 -0.93
CA THR A 64 11.14 6.21 -2.37
C THR A 64 12.42 5.51 -2.82
N GLU A 65 12.28 4.41 -3.55
CA GLU A 65 13.39 3.69 -4.20
C GLU A 65 13.16 3.71 -5.71
N ASP A 66 14.05 4.36 -6.45
CA ASP A 66 13.98 4.41 -7.91
C ASP A 66 14.53 3.12 -8.52
N THR A 67 13.77 2.50 -9.42
CA THR A 67 14.19 1.31 -10.18
C THR A 67 14.74 0.16 -9.32
N PRO A 68 13.97 -0.38 -8.37
CA PRO A 68 14.45 -1.50 -7.55
C PRO A 68 14.70 -2.75 -8.39
N SER A 69 15.68 -3.56 -8.00
CA SER A 69 15.86 -4.88 -8.60
C SER A 69 14.65 -5.77 -8.34
N ARG A 70 14.41 -6.79 -9.18
CA ARG A 70 13.28 -7.73 -9.01
C ARG A 70 13.25 -8.36 -7.62
N THR A 71 14.42 -8.75 -7.11
CA THR A 71 14.54 -9.36 -5.77
C THR A 71 14.21 -8.36 -4.67
N ARG A 72 14.68 -7.11 -4.79
CA ARG A 72 14.36 -6.03 -3.85
C ARG A 72 12.86 -5.72 -3.84
N PHE A 73 12.25 -5.64 -5.01
CA PHE A 73 10.81 -5.44 -5.15
C PHE A 73 10.01 -6.55 -4.46
N LEU A 74 10.34 -7.82 -4.71
CA LEU A 74 9.65 -8.95 -4.06
C LEU A 74 9.79 -8.91 -2.54
N GLN A 75 10.97 -8.55 -2.02
CA GLN A 75 11.19 -8.39 -0.58
C GLN A 75 10.34 -7.26 0.01
N LEU A 76 10.27 -6.11 -0.66
CA LEU A 76 9.45 -4.97 -0.24
C LEU A 76 7.96 -5.30 -0.26
N THR A 77 7.49 -5.99 -1.29
CA THR A 77 6.09 -6.45 -1.39
C THR A 77 5.72 -7.39 -0.24
N ASN A 78 6.62 -8.30 0.16
CA ASN A 78 6.39 -9.18 1.31
C ASN A 78 6.44 -8.44 2.64
N SER A 79 7.31 -7.43 2.76
CA SER A 79 7.51 -6.68 4.02
C SER A 79 6.43 -5.62 4.25
N TYR A 80 5.88 -5.04 3.17
CA TYR A 80 4.98 -3.88 3.19
C TYR A 80 3.76 -4.06 2.27
N PRO A 81 2.99 -5.15 2.38
CA PRO A 81 1.94 -5.48 1.40
C PRO A 81 0.82 -4.43 1.30
N ASN A 82 0.51 -3.75 2.40
CA ASN A 82 -0.60 -2.79 2.47
C ASN A 82 -0.17 -1.33 2.26
N THR A 83 1.14 -1.05 2.29
CA THR A 83 1.67 0.32 2.28
C THR A 83 2.62 0.57 1.11
N LEU A 84 3.00 -0.46 0.35
CA LEU A 84 3.81 -0.32 -0.84
C LEU A 84 2.96 0.25 -1.98
N TYR A 85 3.40 1.40 -2.51
CA TYR A 85 2.79 2.03 -3.68
C TYR A 85 3.81 2.06 -4.83
N CYS A 86 3.39 1.63 -6.02
CA CYS A 86 4.22 1.60 -7.22
C CYS A 86 3.52 2.34 -8.35
N PRO A 87 3.83 3.63 -8.57
CA PRO A 87 3.29 4.36 -9.70
C PRO A 87 3.93 3.86 -11.00
N CYS A 88 3.14 3.77 -12.08
CA CYS A 88 3.67 3.54 -13.41
C CYS A 88 4.41 4.79 -13.89
N SER A 89 5.64 4.65 -14.40
CA SER A 89 6.38 5.77 -15.00
C SER A 89 5.73 6.26 -16.30
N ASN A 90 5.09 5.36 -17.04
CA ASN A 90 4.36 5.64 -18.28
C ASN A 90 2.94 5.08 -18.19
N HIS A 91 1.94 5.87 -18.59
CA HIS A 91 0.54 5.44 -18.64
C HIS A 91 0.22 4.55 -19.85
N ALA A 92 1.01 4.66 -20.92
CA ALA A 92 0.91 3.83 -22.11
C ALA A 92 2.31 3.53 -22.64
N ILE A 93 2.50 2.32 -23.14
CA ILE A 93 3.76 1.86 -23.75
C ILE A 93 3.39 1.33 -25.13
N THR A 94 4.08 1.81 -26.17
CA THR A 94 3.85 1.35 -27.55
C THR A 94 4.17 -0.14 -27.66
N TYR A 95 3.33 -0.91 -28.36
CA TYR A 95 3.49 -2.37 -28.51
C TYR A 95 4.89 -2.77 -29.01
N SER A 96 5.44 -1.99 -29.95
CA SER A 96 6.78 -2.15 -30.51
C SER A 96 7.92 -2.06 -29.48
N THR A 97 7.65 -1.62 -28.24
CA THR A 97 8.66 -1.50 -27.18
C THR A 97 8.99 -2.84 -26.53
N PHE A 98 8.03 -3.78 -26.52
CA PHE A 98 8.19 -5.07 -25.85
C PHE A 98 8.01 -6.26 -26.80
N VAL A 99 7.42 -6.05 -27.98
CA VAL A 99 7.33 -7.06 -29.03
C VAL A 99 7.90 -6.50 -30.33
N THR A 100 8.91 -7.20 -30.85
CA THR A 100 9.38 -7.04 -32.22
C THR A 100 8.92 -8.25 -33.01
N THR A 101 8.16 -8.03 -34.08
CA THR A 101 7.73 -9.10 -34.98
C THR A 101 8.44 -8.90 -36.32
N GLU A 102 9.38 -9.78 -36.60
CA GLU A 102 9.98 -9.92 -37.93
C GLU A 102 9.26 -11.10 -38.61
N VAL A 103 8.43 -10.80 -39.62
CA VAL A 103 7.70 -11.83 -40.37
C VAL A 103 8.45 -12.13 -41.65
N ASP A 104 9.03 -13.33 -41.71
CA ASP A 104 9.55 -13.90 -42.95
C ASP A 104 8.45 -14.70 -43.64
N PHE A 105 7.97 -14.17 -44.77
CA PHE A 105 7.00 -14.87 -45.60
C PHE A 105 7.72 -15.91 -46.47
N HIS A 106 7.51 -17.19 -46.18
CA HIS A 106 7.88 -18.26 -47.10
C HIS A 106 6.97 -18.23 -48.33
N GLN A 107 7.55 -18.47 -49.51
CA GLN A 107 6.77 -18.62 -50.73
C GLN A 107 5.81 -19.80 -50.59
N VAL A 108 4.54 -19.59 -50.96
CA VAL A 108 3.50 -20.63 -50.96
C VAL A 108 3.97 -21.87 -51.75
N CYS A 109 4.79 -21.66 -52.79
CA CYS A 109 5.36 -22.70 -53.64
C CYS A 109 6.40 -23.62 -52.98
N SER A 110 6.83 -23.34 -51.75
CA SER A 110 7.69 -24.24 -50.95
C SER A 110 6.98 -24.79 -49.72
N SER A 111 5.66 -24.61 -49.62
CA SER A 111 4.88 -25.06 -48.48
C SER A 111 4.43 -26.51 -48.66
N GLU A 112 4.51 -27.32 -47.61
CA GLU A 112 3.90 -28.66 -47.59
C GLU A 112 2.37 -28.61 -47.89
N PHE A 113 1.71 -27.46 -47.67
CA PHE A 113 0.29 -27.28 -47.94
C PHE A 113 -0.07 -27.27 -49.43
N ILE A 114 0.91 -27.07 -50.32
CA ILE A 114 0.69 -27.20 -51.78
C ILE A 114 1.13 -28.56 -52.33
N GLU A 115 1.65 -29.46 -51.49
CA GLU A 115 1.97 -30.81 -51.94
C GLU A 115 0.70 -31.58 -52.27
N GLN A 116 0.74 -32.36 -53.34
CA GLN A 116 -0.41 -33.16 -53.77
C GLN A 116 -0.88 -34.12 -52.67
N THR A 117 0.03 -34.62 -51.85
CA THR A 117 -0.28 -35.46 -50.68
C THR A 117 -1.18 -34.75 -49.66
N TRP A 118 -1.02 -33.44 -49.49
CA TRP A 118 -1.80 -32.63 -48.57
C TRP A 118 -3.15 -32.23 -49.18
N ILE A 119 -3.14 -31.87 -50.46
CA ILE A 119 -4.34 -31.61 -51.26
C ILE A 119 -5.25 -32.85 -51.28
N ASP A 120 -4.68 -34.02 -51.56
CA ASP A 120 -5.43 -35.27 -51.58
C ASP A 120 -6.05 -35.57 -50.21
N LYS A 121 -5.33 -35.35 -49.10
CA LYS A 121 -5.88 -35.51 -47.74
C LYS A 121 -7.04 -34.56 -47.44
N LEU A 122 -7.01 -33.32 -47.95
CA LEU A 122 -8.11 -32.37 -47.81
C LEU A 122 -9.37 -32.79 -48.57
N PHE A 123 -9.20 -33.38 -49.76
CA PHE A 123 -10.30 -33.67 -50.69
C PHE A 123 -10.66 -35.17 -50.78
N THR A 124 -9.98 -36.03 -50.02
CA THR A 124 -10.36 -37.44 -49.91
C THR A 124 -11.63 -37.51 -49.07
N ASN A 125 -12.74 -37.88 -49.73
CA ASN A 125 -14.05 -38.16 -49.14
C ASN A 125 -14.02 -39.41 -48.24
N GLU A 126 -13.14 -39.46 -47.25
CA GLU A 126 -13.41 -40.26 -46.07
C GLU A 126 -14.51 -39.51 -45.32
N ASN A 127 -15.60 -40.19 -44.95
CA ASN A 127 -16.73 -39.60 -44.24
C ASN A 127 -16.22 -38.76 -43.06
N ILE A 128 -16.05 -37.45 -43.27
CA ILE A 128 -15.65 -36.50 -42.23
C ILE A 128 -16.87 -36.43 -41.33
N SER A 129 -16.86 -37.27 -40.30
CA SER A 129 -17.77 -37.19 -39.18
C SER A 129 -17.82 -35.73 -38.75
N ILE A 130 -19.04 -35.24 -38.58
CA ILE A 130 -19.45 -33.85 -38.35
C ILE A 130 -18.92 -33.36 -36.98
N GLU A 131 -17.59 -33.31 -36.83
CA GLU A 131 -16.85 -32.77 -35.68
C GLU A 131 -15.90 -31.64 -36.11
N SER A 132 -15.76 -31.37 -37.41
CA SER A 132 -14.71 -30.48 -37.94
C SER A 132 -15.16 -29.06 -38.34
N THR A 133 -16.37 -28.62 -37.97
CA THR A 133 -16.80 -27.23 -38.24
C THR A 133 -15.97 -26.17 -37.50
N GLU A 134 -15.18 -26.58 -36.52
CA GLU A 134 -14.21 -25.71 -35.83
C GLU A 134 -12.81 -25.74 -36.45
N ASP A 135 -12.52 -26.65 -37.39
CA ASP A 135 -11.25 -26.61 -38.12
C ASP A 135 -11.35 -25.58 -39.26
N PHE A 136 -10.68 -24.44 -39.05
CA PHE A 136 -10.61 -23.36 -40.03
C PHE A 136 -10.07 -23.82 -41.40
N ARG A 137 -9.30 -24.92 -41.44
CA ARG A 137 -8.75 -25.47 -42.69
C ARG A 137 -9.82 -26.09 -43.58
N VAL A 138 -10.79 -26.80 -43.00
CA VAL A 138 -11.93 -27.38 -43.72
C VAL A 138 -12.88 -26.26 -44.17
N THR A 139 -13.07 -25.25 -43.34
CA THR A 139 -13.91 -24.09 -43.70
C THR A 139 -13.30 -23.31 -44.87
N LEU A 140 -11.99 -23.09 -44.85
CA LEU A 140 -11.30 -22.37 -45.92
C LEU A 140 -11.30 -23.14 -47.23
N SER A 141 -11.10 -24.46 -47.24
CA SER A 141 -11.08 -25.24 -48.49
C SER A 141 -12.40 -25.13 -49.27
N PHE A 142 -13.53 -24.96 -48.58
CA PHE A 142 -14.84 -24.74 -49.20
C PHE A 142 -14.93 -23.41 -49.98
N PHE A 143 -14.19 -22.37 -49.55
CA PHE A 143 -14.18 -21.07 -50.23
C PHE A 143 -13.30 -21.04 -51.49
N TRP A 144 -12.44 -22.05 -51.70
CA TRP A 144 -11.49 -22.12 -52.81
C TRP A 144 -11.85 -23.19 -53.86
N GLN A 145 -13.05 -23.80 -53.77
CA GLN A 145 -13.67 -24.59 -54.84
C GLN A 145 -14.41 -23.70 -55.84
#